data_AF-A0A0A8UUA6-F1
#
_entry.id   AF-A0A0A8UUA6-F1
#
_cell.length_a   1.000
_cell.length_b   1.000
_cell.length_c   1.000
_cell.angle_alpha   90.00
_cell.angle_beta   90.00
_cell.angle_gamma   90.00
#
_symmetry.space_group_name_H-M   'P 1'
#
loop_
_entity.id
_entity.type
_entity.pdbx_description
1 polymer ?
#
loop_
_entity_poly.entity_id
_entity_poly.type
_entity_poly.pdbx_seq_one_letter_code
_entity_poly.pdbx_strand_id
1 'polypeptide(L)'
;MQSKFEKFNELLQELKIETAQNLSNRDLVNFAQTSKYHLALFKPVIDVRKLLHHVTRGEHDAVKAMLEKDMSLFFKRGVVTDCSGREFENISAFEYALWALDKHMWAAMIACIPQNEEGRKVFARLIAQYNKVNTDGVSYKLNGKTITEQHFDFKNTLIKELQTHEDLINAPEVKNSDVIDIQWREGVGAAQNLLPMHVVHEYCSDEPFYPVPKFIYQPKSSKQFYIWSTNKVANWFSVDSK
;
A
#
# COMPACT_ATOMS: atom_id res chain seq x y z
N MET A 1 -41.82 -11.78 -14.38
CA MET A 1 -40.48 -12.08 -13.84
C MET A 1 -40.13 -10.95 -12.88
N GLN A 2 -40.71 -10.97 -11.68
CA GLN A 2 -40.49 -9.93 -10.66
C GLN A 2 -39.05 -10.04 -10.15
N SER A 3 -38.35 -8.91 -10.16
CA SER A 3 -36.90 -8.88 -10.14
C SER A 3 -36.35 -9.36 -8.78
N LYS A 4 -35.35 -10.25 -8.82
CA LYS A 4 -34.63 -10.73 -7.62
C LYS A 4 -33.97 -9.61 -6.80
N PHE A 5 -33.98 -8.35 -7.28
CA PHE A 5 -33.34 -7.20 -6.64
C PHE A 5 -34.26 -6.33 -5.77
N GLU A 6 -35.59 -6.51 -5.80
CA GLU A 6 -36.50 -5.72 -4.94
C GLU A 6 -36.24 -5.94 -3.44
N LYS A 7 -35.79 -7.13 -3.07
CA LYS A 7 -35.54 -7.49 -1.66
C LYS A 7 -34.27 -6.90 -1.06
N PHE A 8 -33.33 -6.37 -1.86
CA PHE A 8 -32.11 -5.79 -1.27
C PHE A 8 -32.46 -4.59 -0.40
N ASN A 9 -33.38 -3.74 -0.84
CA ASN A 9 -33.81 -2.56 -0.08
C ASN A 9 -34.49 -2.93 1.25
N GLU A 10 -35.06 -4.13 1.33
CA GLU A 10 -35.72 -4.68 2.52
C GLU A 10 -34.74 -5.31 3.52
N LEU A 11 -33.47 -5.50 3.16
CA LEU A 11 -32.45 -6.02 4.07
C LEU A 11 -32.18 -5.06 5.23
N LEU A 12 -31.74 -5.64 6.35
CA LEU A 12 -31.15 -4.86 7.44
C LEU A 12 -29.92 -4.11 6.94
N GLN A 13 -29.72 -2.90 7.47
CA GLN A 13 -28.63 -2.01 7.06
C GLN A 13 -27.24 -2.68 7.19
N GLU A 14 -27.05 -3.48 8.23
CA GLU A 14 -25.80 -4.22 8.49
C GLU A 14 -25.49 -5.20 7.36
N LEU A 15 -26.48 -6.00 6.93
CA LEU A 15 -26.33 -6.95 5.82
C LEU A 15 -26.03 -6.24 4.49
N LYS A 16 -26.58 -5.04 4.28
CA LYS A 16 -26.26 -4.22 3.10
C LYS A 16 -24.79 -3.78 3.11
N ILE A 17 -24.28 -3.37 4.27
CA ILE A 17 -22.88 -2.92 4.43
C ILE A 17 -21.93 -4.10 4.28
N GLU A 18 -22.24 -5.26 4.88
CA GLU A 18 -21.47 -6.49 4.72
C GLU A 18 -21.42 -6.94 3.25
N THR A 19 -22.55 -6.88 2.54
CA THR A 19 -22.59 -7.15 1.10
C THR A 19 -21.68 -6.20 0.34
N ALA A 20 -21.72 -4.90 0.67
CA ALA A 20 -20.90 -3.87 0.04
C ALA A 20 -19.39 -4.06 0.28
N GLN A 21 -19.00 -4.60 1.44
CA GLN A 21 -17.59 -4.93 1.74
C GLN A 21 -17.03 -6.03 0.83
N ASN A 22 -17.88 -6.89 0.28
CA ASN A 22 -17.50 -7.97 -0.63
C ASN A 22 -17.56 -7.57 -2.12
N LEU A 23 -18.05 -6.37 -2.45
CA LEU A 23 -18.10 -5.89 -3.83
C LEU A 23 -16.74 -5.40 -4.32
N SER A 24 -16.49 -5.50 -5.63
CA SER A 24 -15.38 -4.79 -6.27
C SER A 24 -15.53 -3.27 -6.10
N ASN A 25 -14.45 -2.50 -6.24
CA ASN A 25 -14.53 -1.03 -6.17
C ASN A 25 -15.48 -0.45 -7.24
N ARG A 26 -15.46 -1.02 -8.44
CA ARG A 26 -16.33 -0.61 -9.54
C ARG A 26 -17.80 -0.86 -9.19
N ASP A 27 -18.13 -2.06 -8.72
CA ASP A 27 -19.50 -2.42 -8.39
C ASP A 27 -20.03 -1.63 -7.20
N LEU A 28 -19.18 -1.40 -6.19
CA LEU A 28 -19.53 -0.57 -5.04
C LEU A 28 -19.89 0.86 -5.46
N VAL A 29 -19.08 1.48 -6.33
CA VAL A 29 -19.34 2.84 -6.83
C VAL A 29 -20.60 2.88 -7.69
N ASN A 30 -20.75 1.95 -8.63
CA ASN A 30 -21.96 1.84 -9.44
C ASN A 30 -23.20 1.68 -8.57
N PHE A 31 -23.10 0.88 -7.51
CA PHE A 31 -24.23 0.63 -6.63
C PHE A 31 -24.59 1.85 -5.78
N ALA A 32 -23.59 2.56 -5.26
CA ALA A 32 -23.77 3.82 -4.55
C ALA A 32 -24.45 4.89 -5.43
N GLN A 33 -24.24 4.87 -6.75
CA GLN A 33 -24.85 5.81 -7.68
C GLN A 33 -26.32 5.54 -8.01
N THR A 34 -26.87 4.38 -7.60
CA THR A 34 -28.26 4.03 -7.90
C THR A 34 -29.29 4.91 -7.18
N SER A 35 -28.95 5.47 -6.01
CA SER A 35 -29.83 6.40 -5.28
C SER A 35 -29.07 7.25 -4.28
N LYS A 36 -29.67 8.37 -3.84
CA LYS A 36 -29.13 9.18 -2.73
C LYS A 36 -28.99 8.38 -1.42
N TYR A 37 -29.90 7.44 -1.18
CA TYR A 37 -29.85 6.55 -0.02
C TYR A 37 -28.63 5.62 -0.08
N HIS A 38 -28.41 4.94 -1.21
CA HIS A 38 -27.26 4.05 -1.39
C HIS A 38 -25.94 4.82 -1.35
N LEU A 39 -25.91 6.02 -1.93
CA LEU A 39 -24.74 6.90 -1.83
C LEU A 39 -24.40 7.18 -0.37
N ALA A 40 -25.38 7.64 0.42
CA ALA A 40 -25.16 7.94 1.84
C ALA A 40 -24.77 6.68 2.63
N LEU A 41 -25.39 5.54 2.32
CA LEU A 41 -25.14 4.26 3.00
C LEU A 41 -23.73 3.72 2.76
N PHE A 42 -23.24 3.78 1.52
CA PHE A 42 -21.94 3.17 1.14
C PHE A 42 -20.78 4.15 1.16
N LYS A 43 -21.04 5.46 1.28
CA LYS A 43 -20.01 6.49 1.38
C LYS A 43 -18.92 6.16 2.41
N PRO A 44 -19.22 5.70 3.65
CA PRO A 44 -18.17 5.34 4.59
C PRO A 44 -17.25 4.22 4.10
N VAL A 45 -17.80 3.19 3.44
CA VAL A 45 -17.00 2.07 2.88
C VAL A 45 -16.13 2.58 1.74
N ILE A 46 -16.69 3.43 0.87
CA ILE A 46 -15.98 4.04 -0.26
C ILE A 46 -14.83 4.92 0.22
N ASP A 47 -15.06 5.77 1.22
CA ASP A 47 -14.04 6.69 1.75
C ASP A 47 -12.88 5.91 2.39
N VAL A 48 -13.14 4.79 3.06
CA VAL A 48 -12.09 3.92 3.63
C VAL A 48 -11.25 3.27 2.53
N ARG A 49 -11.89 2.68 1.51
CA ARG A 49 -11.18 2.05 0.40
C ARG A 49 -10.37 3.06 -0.39
N LYS A 50 -10.90 4.27 -0.57
CA LYS A 50 -10.21 5.37 -1.24
C LYS A 50 -8.97 5.83 -0.44
N LEU A 51 -9.09 5.97 0.87
CA LEU A 51 -7.94 6.31 1.72
C LEU A 51 -6.85 5.23 1.63
N LEU A 52 -7.22 3.95 1.77
CA LEU A 52 -6.29 2.84 1.66
C LEU A 52 -5.60 2.83 0.29
N HIS A 53 -6.35 3.04 -0.80
CA HIS A 53 -5.79 3.14 -2.15
C HIS A 53 -4.73 4.23 -2.29
N HIS A 54 -4.99 5.42 -1.73
CA HIS A 54 -4.03 6.52 -1.75
C HIS A 54 -2.78 6.21 -0.91
N VAL A 55 -2.94 5.59 0.25
CA VAL A 55 -1.81 5.19 1.11
C VAL A 55 -0.92 4.15 0.42
N THR A 56 -1.48 3.09 -0.16
CA THR A 56 -0.69 2.04 -0.83
C THR A 56 0.03 2.55 -2.08
N ARG A 57 -0.41 3.68 -2.65
CA ARG A 57 0.19 4.35 -3.82
C ARG A 57 1.05 5.56 -3.46
N GLY A 58 1.28 5.82 -2.17
CA GLY A 58 2.14 6.89 -1.70
C GLY A 58 1.62 8.30 -2.04
N GLU A 59 0.31 8.49 -2.14
CA GLU A 59 -0.34 9.75 -2.56
C GLU A 59 -0.62 10.66 -1.36
N HIS A 60 0.45 11.22 -0.80
CA HIS A 60 0.47 11.95 0.47
C HIS A 60 -0.55 13.11 0.53
N ASP A 61 -0.69 13.90 -0.53
CA ASP A 61 -1.60 15.05 -0.54
C ASP A 61 -3.08 14.63 -0.50
N ALA A 62 -3.42 13.55 -1.21
CA ALA A 62 -4.77 12.98 -1.17
C ALA A 62 -5.08 12.41 0.21
N VAL A 63 -4.12 11.71 0.83
CA VAL A 63 -4.24 11.18 2.20
C VAL A 63 -4.48 12.30 3.20
N LYS A 64 -3.67 13.36 3.18
CA LYS A 64 -3.82 14.53 4.06
C LYS A 64 -5.20 15.17 3.91
N ALA A 65 -5.61 15.48 2.68
CA ALA A 65 -6.90 16.11 2.41
C ALA A 65 -8.10 15.27 2.91
N MET A 66 -8.00 13.94 2.85
CA MET A 66 -9.04 13.05 3.39
C MET A 66 -9.07 13.03 4.92
N LEU A 67 -7.91 12.96 5.57
CA LEU A 67 -7.81 12.90 7.03
C LEU A 67 -8.15 14.23 7.71
N GLU A 68 -7.79 15.35 7.10
CA GLU A 68 -8.19 16.70 7.54
C GLU A 68 -9.71 16.88 7.49
N LYS A 69 -10.37 16.25 6.50
CA LYS A 69 -11.82 16.30 6.34
C LYS A 69 -12.55 15.36 7.31
N ASP A 70 -12.02 14.15 7.51
CA ASP A 70 -12.60 13.15 8.41
C ASP A 70 -11.51 12.33 9.11
N MET A 71 -11.15 12.76 10.32
CA MET A 71 -10.18 12.06 11.16
C MET A 71 -10.66 10.69 11.64
N SER A 72 -11.97 10.38 11.58
CA SER A 72 -12.47 9.08 12.00
C SER A 72 -11.91 7.94 11.13
N LEU A 73 -11.48 8.27 9.90
CA LEU A 73 -10.89 7.35 8.94
C LEU A 73 -9.60 6.68 9.44
N PHE A 74 -8.85 7.30 10.35
CA PHE A 74 -7.66 6.69 10.99
C PHE A 74 -7.92 5.31 11.60
N PHE A 75 -9.15 5.09 12.04
CA PHE A 75 -9.53 3.90 12.80
C PHE A 75 -10.36 2.92 12.00
N LYS A 76 -10.77 3.31 10.79
CA LYS A 76 -11.54 2.46 9.92
C LYS A 76 -10.59 1.50 9.22
N ARG A 77 -11.06 0.26 9.11
CA ARG A 77 -10.34 -0.81 8.44
C ARG A 77 -11.10 -1.20 7.19
N GLY A 78 -10.39 -1.69 6.19
CA GLY A 78 -10.99 -2.15 4.96
C GLY A 78 -10.08 -3.10 4.21
N VAL A 79 -10.53 -3.40 2.99
CA VAL A 79 -9.84 -4.25 2.03
C VAL A 79 -9.05 -3.36 1.07
N VAL A 80 -7.80 -3.74 0.77
CA VAL A 80 -6.98 -3.10 -0.27
C VAL A 80 -5.99 -4.08 -0.87
N THR A 81 -5.70 -3.91 -2.16
CA THR A 81 -4.55 -4.51 -2.83
C THR A 81 -3.53 -3.41 -3.10
N ASP A 82 -2.27 -3.65 -2.73
CA ASP A 82 -1.20 -2.73 -3.06
C ASP A 82 -0.57 -3.04 -4.43
N CYS A 83 0.30 -2.14 -4.90
CA CYS A 83 0.87 -2.25 -6.25
C CYS A 83 1.74 -3.50 -6.46
N SER A 84 2.20 -4.15 -5.38
CA SER A 84 2.92 -5.43 -5.43
C SER A 84 1.98 -6.64 -5.44
N GLY A 85 0.67 -6.44 -5.42
CA GLY A 85 -0.32 -7.50 -5.42
C GLY A 85 -0.57 -8.13 -4.05
N ARG A 86 -0.17 -7.49 -2.94
CA ARG A 86 -0.51 -7.95 -1.59
C ARG A 86 -1.95 -7.56 -1.28
N GLU A 87 -2.76 -8.53 -0.93
CA GLU A 87 -4.17 -8.37 -0.60
C GLU A 87 -4.35 -8.32 0.92
N PHE A 88 -4.74 -7.16 1.43
CA PHE A 88 -5.05 -6.93 2.83
C PHE A 88 -6.57 -6.95 2.99
N GLU A 89 -7.10 -7.91 3.76
CA GLU A 89 -8.54 -8.06 3.93
C GLU A 89 -9.11 -7.13 5.02
N ASN A 90 -8.28 -6.74 5.98
CA ASN A 90 -8.74 -5.97 7.12
C ASN A 90 -7.58 -5.17 7.73
N ILE A 91 -7.26 -4.01 7.15
CA ILE A 91 -6.18 -3.13 7.61
C ILE A 91 -6.65 -1.68 7.68
N SER A 92 -6.11 -0.90 8.63
CA SER A 92 -6.24 0.55 8.60
C SER A 92 -5.17 1.20 7.73
N ALA A 93 -5.44 2.41 7.23
CA ALA A 93 -4.46 3.21 6.51
C ALA A 93 -3.16 3.43 7.31
N PHE A 94 -3.29 3.63 8.62
CA PHE A 94 -2.14 3.89 9.48
C PHE A 94 -1.31 2.62 9.73
N GLU A 95 -1.97 1.48 9.94
CA GLU A 95 -1.29 0.19 10.09
C GLU A 95 -0.52 -0.20 8.83
N TYR A 96 -1.06 0.05 7.63
CA TYR A 96 -0.33 -0.19 6.38
C TYR A 96 0.95 0.66 6.34
N ALA A 97 0.85 1.96 6.63
CA ALA A 97 2.01 2.85 6.60
C ALA A 97 3.09 2.39 7.60
N LEU A 98 2.69 1.99 8.81
CA LEU A 98 3.57 1.43 9.82
C LEU A 98 4.26 0.14 9.35
N TRP A 99 3.46 -0.83 8.88
CA TRP A 99 3.98 -2.10 8.37
C TRP A 99 4.93 -1.89 7.20
N ALA A 100 4.60 -0.99 6.27
CA ALA A 100 5.44 -0.68 5.12
C ALA A 100 6.74 0.06 5.49
N LEU A 101 6.90 0.52 6.75
CA LEU A 101 7.99 1.41 7.17
C LEU A 101 8.00 2.77 6.44
N ASP A 102 6.83 3.22 5.96
CA ASP A 102 6.69 4.48 5.23
C ASP A 102 6.64 5.67 6.19
N LYS A 103 7.83 6.14 6.56
CA LYS A 103 8.03 7.26 7.48
C LYS A 103 7.38 8.54 7.00
N HIS A 104 7.44 8.82 5.70
CA HIS A 104 6.89 10.04 5.15
C HIS A 104 5.36 10.03 5.23
N MET A 105 4.74 8.88 4.94
CA MET A 105 3.30 8.73 5.00
C MET A 105 2.78 8.84 6.43
N TRP A 106 3.31 8.06 7.40
CA TRP A 106 2.78 8.14 8.76
C TRP A 106 3.01 9.51 9.40
N ALA A 107 4.09 10.21 9.05
CA ALA A 107 4.36 11.55 9.54
C ALA A 107 3.35 12.57 8.97
N ALA A 108 3.05 12.47 7.67
CA ALA A 108 2.03 13.28 7.02
C ALA A 108 0.64 13.02 7.62
N MET A 109 0.30 11.77 7.91
CA MET A 109 -0.93 11.42 8.60
C MET A 109 -0.97 12.05 10.00
N ILE A 110 0.06 11.83 10.82
CA ILE A 110 0.14 12.38 12.19
C ILE A 110 0.02 13.91 12.20
N ALA A 111 0.60 14.59 11.22
CA ALA A 111 0.51 16.05 11.09
C ALA A 111 -0.93 16.57 10.89
N CYS A 112 -1.86 15.73 10.43
CA CYS A 112 -3.28 16.08 10.30
C CYS A 112 -4.02 16.11 11.65
N ILE A 113 -3.41 15.61 12.73
CA ILE A 113 -4.05 15.51 14.04
C ILE A 113 -3.94 16.86 14.76
N PRO A 114 -5.05 17.46 15.20
CA PRO A 114 -5.04 18.75 15.88
C PRO A 114 -4.35 18.66 17.24
N GLN A 115 -3.64 19.71 17.64
CA GLN A 115 -2.95 19.79 18.93
C GLN A 115 -3.90 20.21 20.06
N ASN A 116 -4.94 19.40 20.30
CA ASN A 116 -5.96 19.64 21.32
C ASN A 116 -6.33 18.33 22.05
N GLU A 117 -7.34 18.39 22.93
CA GLU A 117 -7.81 17.22 23.68
C GLU A 117 -8.32 16.08 22.79
N GLU A 118 -9.00 16.40 21.68
CA GLU A 118 -9.48 15.40 20.75
C GLU A 118 -8.31 14.72 20.02
N GLY A 119 -7.30 15.49 19.62
CA GLY A 119 -6.06 14.95 19.07
C GLY A 119 -5.34 14.01 20.03
N ARG A 120 -5.32 14.32 21.34
CA ARG A 120 -4.75 13.41 22.36
C ARG A 120 -5.47 12.06 22.41
N LYS A 121 -6.81 12.03 22.27
CA LYS A 121 -7.58 10.79 22.19
C LYS A 121 -7.26 9.99 20.93
N VAL A 122 -7.07 10.69 19.80
CA VAL A 122 -6.66 10.08 18.54
C VAL A 122 -5.28 9.44 18.68
N PHE A 123 -4.30 10.15 19.23
CA PHE A 123 -2.96 9.62 19.49
C PHE A 123 -2.98 8.37 20.37
N ALA A 124 -3.75 8.37 21.46
CA ALA A 124 -3.86 7.18 22.32
C ALA A 124 -4.32 5.94 21.54
N ARG A 125 -5.27 6.11 20.60
CA ARG A 125 -5.74 5.03 19.72
C ARG A 125 -4.71 4.65 18.66
N LEU A 126 -3.94 5.60 18.12
CA LEU A 126 -2.86 5.31 17.17
C LEU A 126 -1.70 4.57 17.83
N ILE A 127 -1.37 4.89 19.08
CA ILE A 127 -0.39 4.14 19.88
C ILE A 127 -0.85 2.69 20.06
N ALA A 128 -2.15 2.46 20.32
CA ALA A 128 -2.69 1.10 20.39
C ALA A 128 -2.57 0.34 19.06
N GLN A 129 -2.82 1.00 17.92
CA GLN A 129 -2.59 0.41 16.59
C GLN A 129 -1.11 0.07 16.36
N TYR A 130 -0.20 1.00 16.69
CA TYR A 130 1.24 0.78 16.60
C TYR A 130 1.71 -0.42 17.42
N ASN A 131 1.29 -0.50 18.68
CA ASN A 131 1.63 -1.62 19.56
C ASN A 131 1.08 -2.94 19.01
N LYS A 132 -0.13 -2.93 18.46
CA LYS A 132 -0.71 -4.11 17.80
C LYS A 132 0.12 -4.56 16.61
N VAL A 133 0.49 -3.65 15.70
CA VAL A 133 1.33 -3.98 14.53
C VAL A 133 2.68 -4.54 14.97
N ASN A 134 3.31 -3.96 15.99
CA ASN A 134 4.60 -4.45 16.49
C ASN A 134 4.50 -5.79 17.23
N THR A 135 3.35 -6.13 17.80
CA THR A 135 3.18 -7.35 18.59
C THR A 135 2.68 -8.49 17.70
N ASP A 136 1.58 -8.26 16.99
CA ASP A 136 0.83 -9.26 16.24
C ASP A 136 1.22 -9.27 14.76
N GLY A 137 1.71 -8.15 14.25
CA GLY A 137 1.93 -7.93 12.82
C GLY A 137 0.66 -7.65 12.02
N VAL A 138 0.86 -7.62 10.71
CA VAL A 138 -0.20 -7.44 9.71
C VAL A 138 -0.23 -8.69 8.83
N SER A 139 -1.43 -9.20 8.59
CA SER A 139 -1.65 -10.33 7.69
C SER A 139 -2.13 -9.88 6.31
N TYR A 140 -1.57 -10.48 5.27
CA TYR A 140 -1.99 -10.28 3.88
C TYR A 140 -1.83 -11.57 3.08
N LYS A 141 -2.50 -11.64 1.92
CA LYS A 141 -2.30 -12.71 0.94
C LYS A 141 -1.40 -12.22 -0.18
N LEU A 142 -0.44 -13.05 -0.57
CA LEU A 142 0.41 -12.84 -1.75
C LEU A 142 0.54 -14.17 -2.47
N ASN A 143 0.19 -14.20 -3.76
CA ASN A 143 0.19 -15.42 -4.58
C ASN A 143 -0.58 -16.59 -3.92
N GLY A 144 -1.72 -16.28 -3.28
CA GLY A 144 -2.56 -17.26 -2.59
C GLY A 144 -2.05 -17.71 -1.21
N LYS A 145 -0.86 -17.28 -0.78
CA LYS A 145 -0.30 -17.61 0.54
C LYS A 145 -0.57 -16.47 1.53
N THR A 146 -1.10 -16.82 2.70
CA THR A 146 -1.21 -15.89 3.84
C THR A 146 0.15 -15.73 4.49
N ILE A 147 0.59 -14.48 4.65
CA ILE A 147 1.81 -14.07 5.34
C ILE A 147 1.41 -13.13 6.47
N THR A 148 2.07 -13.26 7.63
CA THR A 148 1.94 -12.34 8.75
C THR A 148 3.33 -11.90 9.16
N GLU A 149 3.56 -10.60 9.20
CA GLU A 149 4.84 -10.01 9.59
C GLU A 149 4.62 -8.63 10.25
N GLN A 150 5.56 -8.22 11.10
CA GLN A 150 5.46 -6.98 11.88
C GLN A 150 5.71 -5.73 11.02
N HIS A 151 6.55 -5.88 10.01
CA HIS A 151 6.85 -4.88 9.01
C HIS A 151 7.29 -5.57 7.73
N PHE A 152 7.38 -4.82 6.63
CA PHE A 152 7.89 -5.32 5.37
C PHE A 152 9.32 -5.84 5.55
N ASP A 153 9.55 -7.09 5.14
CA ASP A 153 10.82 -7.78 5.32
C ASP A 153 11.84 -7.43 4.21
N PHE A 154 12.53 -6.31 4.37
CA PHE A 154 13.63 -5.93 3.48
C PHE A 154 14.77 -6.97 3.46
N LYS A 155 15.02 -7.65 4.59
CA LYS A 155 16.15 -8.56 4.75
C LYS A 155 16.00 -9.76 3.84
N ASN A 156 14.85 -10.43 3.89
CA ASN A 156 14.61 -11.63 3.10
C ASN A 156 14.00 -11.35 1.72
N THR A 157 13.57 -10.11 1.44
CA THR A 157 13.08 -9.72 0.11
C THR A 157 14.18 -9.19 -0.79
N LEU A 158 14.77 -8.03 -0.48
CA LEU A 158 15.68 -7.33 -1.40
C LEU A 158 17.15 -7.52 -1.02
N ILE A 159 17.49 -7.37 0.27
CA ILE A 159 18.89 -7.38 0.72
C ILE A 159 19.53 -8.73 0.42
N LYS A 160 18.81 -9.83 0.68
CA LYS A 160 19.28 -11.19 0.35
C LYS A 160 19.59 -11.36 -1.14
N GLU A 161 18.71 -10.89 -2.03
CA GLU A 161 18.89 -11.05 -3.48
C GLU A 161 20.03 -10.19 -4.01
N LEU A 162 20.20 -8.97 -3.47
CA LEU A 162 21.34 -8.11 -3.76
C LEU A 162 22.66 -8.74 -3.28
N GLN A 163 22.70 -9.29 -2.06
CA GLN A 163 23.88 -9.98 -1.54
C GLN A 163 24.23 -11.19 -2.41
N THR A 164 23.22 -11.96 -2.81
CA THR A 164 23.41 -13.13 -3.68
C THR A 164 24.00 -12.72 -5.03
N HIS A 165 23.53 -11.61 -5.59
CA HIS A 165 24.08 -11.06 -6.82
C HIS A 165 25.53 -10.56 -6.66
N GLU A 166 25.83 -9.87 -5.57
CA GLU A 166 27.19 -9.41 -5.24
C GLU A 166 28.15 -10.59 -5.05
N ASP A 167 27.74 -11.63 -4.32
CA ASP A 167 28.53 -12.83 -4.08
C ASP A 167 28.86 -13.56 -5.40
N LEU A 168 27.89 -13.64 -6.33
CA LEU A 168 28.12 -14.21 -7.67
C LEU A 168 29.13 -13.39 -8.49
N ILE A 169 29.08 -12.06 -8.40
CA ILE A 169 30.03 -11.18 -9.11
C ILE A 169 31.43 -11.31 -8.51
N ASN A 170 31.54 -11.53 -7.20
CA ASN A 170 32.82 -11.59 -6.49
C ASN A 170 33.39 -13.01 -6.35
N ALA A 171 32.69 -14.03 -6.82
CA ALA A 171 33.15 -15.41 -6.77
C ALA A 171 34.48 -15.59 -7.55
N PRO A 172 35.43 -16.38 -7.01
CA PRO A 172 36.75 -16.59 -7.63
C PRO A 172 36.72 -17.50 -8.87
N GLU A 173 35.60 -18.17 -9.13
CA GLU A 173 35.41 -19.07 -10.27
C GLU A 173 35.14 -18.32 -11.58
N VAL A 174 35.18 -19.03 -12.71
CA VAL A 174 34.87 -18.44 -14.02
C VAL A 174 33.44 -17.90 -14.00
N LYS A 175 33.29 -16.57 -14.13
CA LYS A 175 32.00 -15.90 -14.09
C LYS A 175 31.12 -16.36 -15.26
N ASN A 176 30.04 -17.06 -14.94
CA ASN A 176 29.00 -17.36 -15.92
C ASN A 176 28.10 -16.12 -16.07
N SER A 177 28.26 -15.40 -17.19
CA SER A 177 27.52 -14.16 -17.45
C SER A 177 26.01 -14.39 -17.53
N ASP A 178 25.56 -15.56 -18.02
CA ASP A 178 24.14 -15.88 -18.13
C ASP A 178 23.51 -16.04 -16.73
N VAL A 179 24.21 -16.68 -15.79
CA VAL A 179 23.74 -16.85 -14.41
C VAL A 179 23.64 -15.51 -13.69
N ILE A 180 24.60 -14.61 -13.92
CA ILE A 180 24.59 -13.26 -13.34
C ILE A 180 23.42 -12.43 -13.90
N ASP A 181 23.15 -12.50 -15.21
CA ASP A 181 22.00 -11.82 -15.84
C ASP A 181 20.67 -12.34 -15.30
N ILE A 182 20.52 -13.67 -15.19
CA ILE A 182 19.32 -14.29 -14.61
C ILE A 182 19.13 -13.84 -13.16
N GLN A 183 20.17 -13.85 -12.32
CA GLN A 183 20.04 -13.40 -10.93
C GLN A 183 19.66 -11.91 -10.83
N TRP A 184 20.20 -11.06 -11.70
CA TRP A 184 19.83 -9.65 -11.73
C TRP A 184 18.35 -9.46 -12.10
N ARG A 185 17.89 -10.13 -13.15
CA ARG A 185 16.53 -9.94 -13.68
C ARG A 185 15.46 -10.65 -12.86
N GLU A 186 15.69 -11.90 -12.51
CA GLU A 186 14.71 -12.77 -11.87
C GLU A 186 14.85 -12.80 -10.35
N GLY A 187 16.05 -12.58 -9.80
CA GLY A 187 16.26 -12.43 -8.36
C GLY A 187 15.97 -11.00 -7.91
N VAL A 188 16.91 -10.09 -8.22
CA VAL A 188 16.84 -8.68 -7.78
C VAL A 188 15.61 -7.97 -8.38
N GLY A 189 15.39 -8.10 -9.69
CA GLY A 189 14.26 -7.47 -10.38
C GLY A 189 12.90 -7.95 -9.88
N ALA A 190 12.75 -9.25 -9.58
CA ALA A 190 11.51 -9.76 -9.00
C ALA A 190 11.29 -9.27 -7.56
N ALA A 191 12.34 -9.25 -6.74
CA ALA A 191 12.28 -8.68 -5.39
C ALA A 191 11.92 -7.18 -5.39
N GLN A 192 12.45 -6.43 -6.36
CA GLN A 192 12.12 -5.02 -6.58
C GLN A 192 10.63 -4.79 -6.89
N ASN A 193 9.96 -5.72 -7.58
CA ASN A 193 8.50 -5.65 -7.81
C ASN A 193 7.66 -5.85 -6.54
N LEU A 194 8.26 -6.33 -5.44
CA LEU A 194 7.60 -6.52 -4.16
C LEU A 194 7.75 -5.31 -3.22
N LEU A 195 8.45 -4.26 -3.64
CA LEU A 195 8.72 -3.11 -2.78
C LEU A 195 7.47 -2.25 -2.53
N PRO A 196 7.24 -1.79 -1.29
CA PRO A 196 6.27 -0.73 -1.02
C PRO A 196 6.58 0.55 -1.80
N MET A 197 5.54 1.32 -2.12
CA MET A 197 5.67 2.48 -3.03
C MET A 197 6.67 3.54 -2.57
N HIS A 198 6.84 3.75 -1.26
CA HIS A 198 7.81 4.73 -0.76
C HIS A 198 9.26 4.38 -1.14
N VAL A 199 9.61 3.08 -1.22
CA VAL A 199 10.94 2.64 -1.65
C VAL A 199 11.10 2.85 -3.16
N VAL A 200 10.04 2.60 -3.92
CA VAL A 200 10.00 2.90 -5.37
C VAL A 200 10.23 4.38 -5.61
N HIS A 201 9.71 5.24 -4.74
CA HIS A 201 9.96 6.67 -4.86
C HIS A 201 11.44 7.02 -4.78
N GLU A 202 12.18 6.38 -3.87
CA GLU A 202 13.64 6.56 -3.75
C GLU A 202 14.37 6.08 -5.02
N TYR A 203 14.05 4.88 -5.51
CA TYR A 203 14.65 4.32 -6.73
C TYR A 203 14.37 5.17 -7.98
N CYS A 204 13.19 5.76 -8.07
CA CYS A 204 12.77 6.58 -9.20
C CYS A 204 12.97 8.08 -8.93
N SER A 205 13.84 8.44 -7.98
CA SER A 205 14.20 9.82 -7.69
C SER A 205 15.42 10.28 -8.49
N ASP A 206 15.61 11.60 -8.54
CA ASP A 206 16.82 12.19 -9.12
C ASP A 206 18.03 12.17 -8.16
N GLU A 207 17.86 11.66 -6.93
CA GLU A 207 18.94 11.59 -5.94
C GLU A 207 19.78 10.32 -6.15
N PRO A 208 21.11 10.45 -6.40
CA PRO A 208 21.95 9.29 -6.62
C PRO A 208 22.15 8.51 -5.32
N PHE A 209 22.26 7.18 -5.41
CA PHE A 209 22.60 6.34 -4.25
C PHE A 209 24.07 6.46 -3.80
N TYR A 210 24.89 7.24 -4.52
CA TYR A 210 26.27 7.55 -4.14
C TYR A 210 26.54 9.07 -4.26
N PRO A 211 26.98 9.74 -3.18
CA PRO A 211 27.11 9.20 -1.82
C PRO A 211 25.76 8.77 -1.25
N VAL A 212 25.76 7.91 -0.23
CA VAL A 212 24.52 7.35 0.35
C VAL A 212 23.56 8.48 0.76
N PRO A 213 22.33 8.51 0.22
CA PRO A 213 21.31 9.49 0.60
C PRO A 213 21.00 9.46 2.08
N LYS A 214 20.56 10.59 2.62
CA LYS A 214 20.18 10.66 4.05
C LYS A 214 18.76 10.16 4.32
N PHE A 215 17.93 10.03 3.29
CA PHE A 215 16.52 9.61 3.41
C PHE A 215 15.72 10.45 4.43
N ILE A 216 15.98 11.76 4.49
CA ILE A 216 15.35 12.68 5.46
C ILE A 216 14.08 13.29 4.87
N TYR A 217 14.10 13.60 3.58
CA TYR A 217 13.03 14.27 2.87
C TYR A 217 12.34 13.29 1.94
N GLN A 218 11.03 13.49 1.74
CA GLN A 218 10.30 12.73 0.74
C GLN A 218 10.95 12.99 -0.63
N PRO A 219 11.37 11.94 -1.36
CA PRO A 219 12.01 12.10 -2.65
C PRO A 219 11.02 12.65 -3.70
N LYS A 220 11.53 13.46 -4.62
CA LYS A 220 10.81 13.79 -5.85
C LYS A 220 10.95 12.61 -6.79
N SER A 221 9.84 11.93 -7.06
CA SER A 221 9.84 10.70 -7.83
C SER A 221 8.92 10.79 -9.03
N SER A 222 9.40 10.31 -10.17
CA SER A 222 8.60 10.10 -11.37
C SER A 222 7.77 8.81 -11.31
N LYS A 223 8.06 7.89 -10.37
CA LYS A 223 7.61 6.49 -10.36
C LYS A 223 7.96 5.74 -11.67
N GLN A 224 8.91 6.27 -12.42
CA GLN A 224 9.33 5.78 -13.72
C GLN A 224 10.82 5.47 -13.72
N PHE A 225 11.22 4.48 -14.50
CA PHE A 225 12.60 4.10 -14.70
C PHE A 225 12.92 3.96 -16.19
N TYR A 226 14.19 4.15 -16.52
CA TYR A 226 14.68 4.04 -17.89
C TYR A 226 15.12 2.61 -18.20
N ILE A 227 14.58 2.04 -19.28
CA ILE A 227 14.94 0.72 -19.79
C ILE A 227 15.99 0.89 -20.89
N TRP A 228 17.25 0.65 -20.55
CA TRP A 228 18.40 0.79 -21.46
C TRP A 228 18.30 -0.06 -22.73
N SER A 229 17.76 -1.29 -22.64
CA SER A 229 17.65 -2.19 -23.79
C SER A 229 16.66 -1.73 -24.85
N THR A 230 15.67 -0.91 -24.47
CA THR A 230 14.61 -0.43 -25.39
C THR A 230 14.65 1.09 -25.61
N ASN A 231 15.52 1.80 -24.89
CA ASN A 231 15.56 3.26 -24.81
C ASN A 231 14.20 3.90 -24.51
N LYS A 232 13.44 3.30 -23.59
CA LYS A 232 12.10 3.76 -23.19
C LYS A 232 12.01 4.00 -21.70
N VAL A 233 11.16 4.94 -21.34
CA VAL A 233 10.73 5.17 -19.96
C VAL A 233 9.51 4.27 -19.69
N ALA A 234 9.53 3.57 -18.57
CA ALA A 234 8.43 2.74 -18.10
C ALA A 234 8.06 3.12 -16.67
N ASN A 235 6.77 2.96 -16.32
CA ASN A 235 6.36 3.05 -14.92
C ASN A 235 6.87 1.82 -14.16
N TRP A 236 7.29 2.00 -12.91
CA TRP A 236 7.68 0.89 -12.03
C TRP A 236 6.54 -0.11 -11.85
N PHE A 237 5.35 0.42 -11.54
CA PHE A 237 4.10 -0.32 -11.54
C PHE A 237 3.22 0.18 -12.67
N SER A 238 2.51 -0.72 -13.37
CA SER A 238 1.60 -0.30 -14.42
C SER A 238 0.38 0.40 -13.84
N VAL A 239 -0.34 1.16 -14.67
CA VAL A 239 -1.60 1.80 -14.23
C VAL A 239 -2.64 0.76 -13.80
N ASP A 240 -2.52 -0.46 -14.35
CA ASP A 240 -3.37 -1.61 -14.05
C ASP A 240 -2.80 -2.51 -12.92
N SER A 241 -1.66 -2.14 -12.33
CA SER A 241 -1.16 -2.82 -11.13
C SER A 241 -2.26 -2.74 -10.06
N LYS A 242 -2.64 -3.93 -9.56
CA LYS A 242 -3.86 -4.16 -8.78
C LYS A 242 -4.01 -3.25 -7.56
#